data_AF-A0A8C3V2L3-F1
#
_entry.id   AF-A0A8C3V2L3-F1
#
_cell.length_a   1.000
_cell.length_b   1.000
_cell.length_c   1.000
_cell.angle_alpha   90.00
_cell.angle_beta   90.00
_cell.angle_gamma   90.00
#
_symmetry.space_group_name_H-M   'P 1'
#
loop_
_entity.id
_entity.type
_entity.pdbx_description
1 polymer ?
#
loop_
_entity_poly.entity_id
_entity_poly.type
_entity_poly.pdbx_seq_one_letter_code
_entity_poly.pdbx_strand_id
1 'polypeptide(L)' 'MIKHPNVVRLYETLETDNSYYMVMELCLGGDLLDRICDKKRLVEPEVRSYTRQILSAVEHLHCQGIVHRKQTQGASPI' A
#
# COMPACT_ATOMS: atom_id res chain seq x y z
N MET A 1 -10.35 6.95 12.89
CA MET A 1 -8.87 6.83 12.79
C MET A 1 -8.58 5.46 12.21
N ILE A 2 -7.94 5.41 11.04
CA ILE A 2 -7.66 4.15 10.34
C ILE A 2 -6.61 3.36 11.13
N LYS A 3 -6.94 2.14 11.54
CA LYS A 3 -6.04 1.24 12.27
C LYS A 3 -6.29 -0.18 11.79
N HIS A 4 -5.39 -0.69 10.95
CA HIS A 4 -5.47 -2.02 10.41
C HIS A 4 -4.05 -2.54 10.13
N PRO A 5 -3.72 -3.82 10.40
CA PRO A 5 -2.36 -4.35 10.24
C PRO A 5 -1.82 -4.29 8.80
N ASN A 6 -2.70 -4.20 7.80
CA ASN A 6 -2.32 -4.05 6.39
C ASN A 6 -2.53 -2.62 5.85
N VAL A 7 -2.62 -1.61 6.72
CA VAL A 7 -2.65 -0.19 6.35
C VAL A 7 -1.58 0.55 7.15
N VAL A 8 -0.64 1.19 6.45
CA VAL A 8 0.44 1.97 7.08
C VAL A 8 -0.14 3.08 7.95
N ARG A 9 0.42 3.25 9.14
CA ARG A 9 -0.04 4.29 10.06
C ARG A 9 0.57 5.64 9.69
N LEU A 10 -0.28 6.65 9.53
CA LEU A 10 0.11 8.06 9.50
C LEU A 10 0.13 8.57 10.94
N TYR A 11 1.29 9.05 11.40
CA TYR A 11 1.46 9.61 12.73
C TYR A 11 1.14 11.10 12.76
N GLU A 12 1.68 11.85 11.79
CA GLU A 12 1.58 13.30 11.74
C GLU A 12 1.72 13.80 10.31
N THR A 13 1.09 14.95 10.05
CA THR A 13 1.28 15.73 8.82
C THR A 13 1.86 17.08 9.19
N LEU A 14 2.95 17.46 8.54
CA LEU A 14 3.56 18.78 8.70
C LEU A 14 3.36 19.56 7.39
N GLU A 15 3.11 20.85 7.52
CA GLU A 15 2.94 21.76 6.39
C GLU A 15 3.95 22.90 6.52
N THR A 16 4.57 23.24 5.39
CA THR A 16 5.34 24.48 5.22
C THR A 16 4.74 25.25 4.06
N ASP A 17 5.18 26.50 3.87
CA ASP A 17 4.66 27.38 2.81
C ASP A 17 4.75 26.79 1.38
N ASN A 18 5.58 25.76 1.18
CA ASN A 18 5.83 25.17 -0.13
C ASN A 18 5.69 23.63 -0.18
N SER A 19 5.47 22.95 0.95
CA SER A 19 5.56 21.49 1.01
C SER A 19 4.65 20.86 2.07
N TYR A 20 4.18 19.64 1.77
CA TYR A 20 3.53 18.76 2.73
C TYR A 20 4.44 17.58 3.08
N TYR A 21 4.54 17.27 4.36
CA TYR A 21 5.31 16.14 4.86
C TYR A 21 4.38 15.20 5.63
N MET A 22 4.55 13.90 5.40
CA MET A 22 3.78 12.85 6.08
C MET A 22 4.74 11.97 6.88
N VAL A 23 4.61 11.99 8.20
CA VAL A 23 5.34 11.10 9.11
C VAL A 23 4.58 9.80 9.24
N MET A 24 5.13 8.72 8.70
CA MET A 24 4.47 7.42 8.64
C MET A 24 5.29 6.33 9.32
N GLU A 25 4.66 5.18 9.58
CA GLU A 25 5.33 3.95 10.00
C GLU A 25 6.42 3.51 9.01
N LEU A 26 7.58 3.10 9.54
CA LEU A 26 8.72 2.66 8.76
C LEU A 26 8.52 1.20 8.30
N CYS A 27 8.34 1.00 7.00
CA CYS A 27 8.21 -0.31 6.38
C CYS A 27 9.56 -0.80 5.84
N LEU A 28 10.26 -1.68 6.57
CA LEU A 28 11.56 -2.23 6.17
C LEU A 28 11.49 -3.34 5.09
N GLY A 29 10.27 -3.75 4.70
CA GLY A 29 10.04 -4.91 3.83
C GLY A 29 10.21 -4.68 2.33
N GLY A 30 10.51 -3.44 1.90
CA GLY A 30 10.61 -3.06 0.48
C GLY A 30 9.24 -3.00 -0.23
N ASP A 31 9.27 -2.79 -1.56
CA ASP A 31 8.07 -2.76 -2.39
C ASP A 31 7.69 -4.15 -2.93
N LEU A 32 6.37 -4.40 -3.01
CA LEU A 32 5.84 -5.64 -3.56
C LEU A 32 6.10 -5.75 -5.07
N LEU A 33 6.07 -4.62 -5.81
CA LEU A 33 6.32 -4.63 -7.25
C LEU A 33 7.74 -5.08 -7.56
N ASP A 34 8.73 -4.53 -6.85
CA ASP A 34 10.13 -4.94 -6.98
C ASP A 34 10.29 -6.43 -6.73
N ARG A 35 9.64 -6.95 -5.68
CA ARG A 35 9.66 -8.38 -5.36
C ARG A 35 9.02 -9.26 -6.45
N ILE A 36 7.99 -8.76 -7.14
CA ILE A 36 7.38 -9.45 -8.28
C ILE A 36 8.33 -9.43 -9.48
N CYS A 37 8.95 -8.29 -9.77
CA CYS A 37 9.92 -8.12 -10.86
C CYS A 37 11.12 -9.06 -10.67
N ASP A 38 11.70 -9.10 -9.47
CA ASP A 38 12.84 -9.95 -9.14
C ASP A 38 12.54 -11.44 -9.27
N LYS A 39 11.37 -11.87 -8.77
CA LYS A 39 10.95 -13.28 -8.85
C LYS A 39 10.43 -13.69 -10.22
N LYS A 40 10.15 -12.75 -11.13
CA LYS A 40 9.43 -12.89 -12.41
C LYS A 40 7.97 -13.37 -12.27
N ARG A 41 7.70 -14.34 -11.39
CA ARG A 41 6.36 -14.87 -11.08
C ARG A 41 6.28 -15.25 -9.60
N LEU A 42 5.16 -14.93 -8.98
CA LEU A 42 4.80 -15.43 -7.66
C LEU A 42 4.02 -16.75 -7.81
N VAL A 43 4.23 -17.68 -6.89
CA VAL A 43 3.43 -18.91 -6.83
C VAL A 43 2.05 -18.63 -6.25
N GLU A 44 1.05 -19.44 -6.60
CA GLU A 44 -0.35 -19.24 -6.18
C GLU A 44 -0.52 -19.04 -4.66
N PRO A 45 0.15 -19.79 -3.77
CA PRO A 45 0.03 -19.55 -2.33
C PRO A 45 0.51 -18.17 -1.88
N GLU A 46 1.58 -17.63 -2.50
CA GLU A 46 2.07 -16.28 -2.19
C GLU A 46 1.08 -15.22 -2.66
N VAL A 47 0.58 -15.37 -3.91
CA VAL A 47 -0.42 -14.47 -4.48
C VAL A 47 -1.67 -14.44 -3.59
N ARG A 48 -2.18 -15.61 -3.19
CA ARG A 48 -3.35 -15.72 -2.30
C ARG A 48 -3.12 -14.97 -0.98
N SER A 49 -1.92 -15.07 -0.40
CA SER A 49 -1.59 -14.37 0.84
C SER A 49 -1.61 -12.86 0.67
N TYR A 50 -0.95 -12.32 -0.38
CA TYR A 50 -0.94 -10.88 -0.64
C TYR A 50 -2.33 -10.34 -0.98
N THR A 51 -3.07 -11.03 -1.85
CA THR A 51 -4.43 -10.63 -2.21
C THR A 51 -5.33 -10.56 -0.98
N ARG A 52 -5.26 -11.55 -0.08
CA ARG A 52 -6.04 -11.52 1.17
C ARG A 52 -5.70 -10.32 2.05
N GLN A 53 -4.41 -9.99 2.19
CA GLN A 53 -3.97 -8.82 2.97
C GLN A 53 -4.47 -7.50 2.36
N ILE A 54 -4.38 -7.36 1.04
CA ILE A 54 -4.86 -6.17 0.31
C ILE A 54 -6.37 -6.03 0.46
N LEU A 55 -7.13 -7.11 0.25
CA LEU A 55 -8.59 -7.08 0.37
C LEU A 55 -9.03 -6.77 1.80
N SER A 56 -8.37 -7.33 2.82
CA SER A 56 -8.64 -7.00 4.23
C SER A 56 -8.42 -5.52 4.52
N ALA A 57 -7.35 -4.92 3.99
CA ALA A 57 -7.10 -3.49 4.12
C ALA A 57 -8.19 -2.65 3.44
N VAL A 58 -8.54 -3.00 2.20
CA VAL A 58 -9.52 -2.28 1.39
C VAL A 58 -10.91 -2.36 2.01
N GLU A 59 -11.32 -3.53 2.50
CA GLU A 59 -12.58 -3.71 3.24
C GLU A 59 -12.62 -2.78 4.46
N HIS A 60 -11.55 -2.74 5.27
CA HIS A 60 -11.48 -1.84 6.42
C HIS A 60 -11.64 -0.37 6.04
N LEU A 61 -11.03 0.07 4.94
CA LEU A 61 -11.17 1.44 4.42
C LEU A 61 -12.60 1.72 3.95
N HIS A 62 -13.18 0.80 3.17
CA HIS A 62 -14.53 0.94 2.63
C HIS A 62 -15.60 0.97 3.72
N CYS A 63 -15.44 0.19 4.80
CA CYS A 63 -16.31 0.24 5.98
C CYS A 63 -16.31 1.61 6.67
N GLN A 64 -15.27 2.43 6.46
CA GLN A 64 -15.18 3.81 6.97
C GLN A 64 -15.53 4.86 5.90
N GLY A 65 -16.06 4.44 4.74
CA GLY A 65 -16.41 5.32 3.63
C GLY A 65 -15.21 5.89 2.87
N ILE A 66 -14.01 5.31 3.05
CA ILE A 66 -12.78 5.78 2.43
C ILE A 66 -12.45 4.88 1.24
N VAL A 67 -12.31 5.48 0.05
CA VAL A 67 -11.82 4.79 -1.14
C VAL A 67 -10.34 5.08 -1.32
N HIS A 68 -9.49 4.05 -1.32
CA HIS A 68 -8.04 4.23 -1.44
C HIS A 68 -7.61 4.91 -2.75
N ARG A 69 -8.30 4.62 -3.86
CA ARG A 69 -8.12 5.19 -5.22
C ARG A 69 -6.64 5.40 -5.62
N LYS A 70 -5.92 4.30 -5.84
CA LYS A 70 -4.57 4.34 -6.45
C LYS A 70 -4.68 4.41 -7.97
N GLN A 71 -3.99 5.37 -8.61
CA GLN A 71 -3.74 5.32 -10.05
C GLN A 71 -2.54 4.40 -10.31
N THR A 72 -2.73 3.30 -11.03
CA THR A 72 -1.62 2.56 -11.62
C THR A 72 -1.12 3.36 -12.82
N GLN A 73 0.02 4.05 -12.72
CA GLN A 73 0.72 4.46 -13.94
C GLN A 73 1.18 3.18 -14.64
N GLY A 74 0.88 3.11 -15.94
CA GLY A 74 1.11 1.93 -16.76
C GLY A 74 2.58 1.52 -16.72
N ALA A 75 2.80 0.21 -16.67
CA ALA A 75 4.06 -0.35 -17.11
C ALA A 75 4.38 0.22 -18.50
N SER A 76 5.53 0.86 -18.65
CA SER A 76 6.08 1.13 -19.98
C SER A 76 6.14 -0.21 -20.72
N PRO A 77 5.56 -0.32 -21.92
CA PRO A 77 5.72 -1.53 -22.72
C PRO A 77 7.20 -1.63 -23.09
N ILE A 78 7.81 -2.75 -22.75
CA ILE A 78 8.97 -3.28 -23.47
C ILE A 78 8.59 -3.49 -24.93
#